data_AF-A0A641RCP0-F1
#
_entry.id   AF-A0A641RCP0-F1
#
_cell.length_a   1.000
_cell.length_b   1.000
_cell.length_c   1.000
_cell.angle_alpha   90.00
_cell.angle_beta   90.00
_cell.angle_gamma   90.00
#
_symmetry.space_group_name_H-M   'P 1'
#
loop_
_entity.id
_entity.type
_entity.pdbx_description
1 polymer ?
#
loop_
_entity_poly.entity_id
_entity_poly.type
_entity_poly.pdbx_seq_one_letter_code
_entity_poly.pdbx_strand_id
1 'polypeptide(L)'
;FVSRDRYTHELEYMRADKWKCPDTICNVQVSPEQKAAFEAGQAVKMENLQFRDGTKRSAYLQVSAVERGLEFLPRAAVQFLQQGQQPAEQQVAGLKDGKGVAVNGHVQPGAQGKSPDKVQPKDVTPAAESRTQVAVNSGGKTNEATKQGKEPLKQGQDKPTAKQKEKQEKAQDKSLKADKPKKSRGMKM
;
A
#
# COMPACT_ATOMS: atom_id res chain seq x y z
N PHE A 1 18.05 21.64 -8.49
CA PHE A 1 17.76 21.16 -7.13
C PHE A 1 16.65 21.98 -6.53
N VAL A 2 15.72 21.31 -5.84
CA VAL A 2 14.63 21.95 -5.11
C VAL A 2 14.63 21.33 -3.72
N SER A 3 14.53 22.15 -2.69
CA SER A 3 14.53 21.70 -1.30
C SER A 3 13.48 22.47 -0.52
N ARG A 4 13.00 21.88 0.58
CA ARG A 4 12.05 22.53 1.47
C ARG A 4 12.75 22.98 2.74
N ASP A 5 12.62 24.25 3.09
CA ASP A 5 13.13 24.79 4.34
C ASP A 5 12.48 24.06 5.54
N ARG A 6 13.30 23.67 6.51
CA ARG A 6 12.83 22.92 7.69
C ARG A 6 12.10 23.78 8.72
N TYR A 7 12.39 25.08 8.76
CA TYR A 7 11.84 26.07 9.68
C TYR A 7 10.65 26.82 9.06
N THR A 8 10.76 27.27 7.81
CA THR A 8 9.71 28.07 7.15
C THR A 8 8.79 27.23 6.25
N HIS A 9 9.20 26.01 5.92
CA HIS A 9 8.51 25.13 4.96
C HIS A 9 8.39 25.70 3.55
N GLU A 10 9.17 26.71 3.21
CA GLU A 10 9.22 27.28 1.88
C GLU A 10 10.02 26.39 0.92
N LEU A 11 9.66 26.46 -0.36
CA LEU A 11 10.40 25.78 -1.41
C LEU A 11 11.52 26.70 -1.91
N GLU A 12 12.75 26.23 -1.79
CA GLU A 12 13.91 26.90 -2.32
C GLU A 12 14.47 26.15 -3.53
N TYR A 13 14.97 26.90 -4.51
CA TYR A 13 15.46 26.36 -5.76
C TYR A 13 16.91 26.78 -6.01
N MET A 14 17.66 25.87 -6.60
CA MET A 14 19.03 26.09 -7.06
C MET A 14 19.21 25.43 -8.43
N ARG A 15 19.80 26.16 -9.39
CA ARG A 15 20.15 25.59 -10.70
C ARG A 15 21.22 24.50 -10.53
N ALA A 16 21.08 23.41 -11.27
CA ALA A 16 22.02 22.30 -11.22
C ALA A 16 23.45 22.75 -11.56
N ASP A 17 23.59 23.64 -12.55
CA ASP A 17 24.88 24.20 -13.00
C ASP A 17 25.67 24.92 -11.89
N LYS A 18 25.00 25.39 -10.84
CA LYS A 18 25.63 26.13 -9.74
C LYS A 18 26.27 25.23 -8.69
N TRP A 19 25.98 23.93 -8.70
CA TRP A 19 26.52 22.99 -7.73
C TRP A 19 27.35 21.95 -8.44
N LYS A 20 28.53 21.64 -7.88
CA LYS A 20 29.42 20.59 -8.37
C LYS A 20 29.64 19.58 -7.26
N CYS A 21 29.43 18.31 -7.57
CA CYS A 21 29.69 17.24 -6.61
C CYS A 21 31.19 17.14 -6.34
N PRO A 22 31.63 17.24 -5.07
CA PRO A 22 33.03 17.03 -4.73
C PRO A 22 33.44 15.56 -4.96
N ASP A 23 34.73 15.32 -5.21
CA ASP A 23 35.32 13.97 -5.29
C ASP A 23 35.38 13.26 -3.95
N THR A 24 35.47 14.02 -2.85
CA THR A 24 35.61 13.51 -1.49
C THR A 24 34.62 14.22 -0.57
N ILE A 25 33.87 13.45 0.22
CA ILE A 25 32.93 13.94 1.24
C ILE A 25 33.33 13.29 2.58
N CYS A 26 33.59 14.10 3.61
CA CYS A 26 34.00 13.63 4.94
C CYS A 26 35.08 12.53 4.91
N ASN A 27 36.16 12.77 4.15
CA ASN A 27 37.29 11.86 3.93
C ASN A 27 36.93 10.52 3.24
N VAL A 28 35.77 10.42 2.61
CA VAL A 28 35.34 9.27 1.81
C VAL A 28 35.25 9.68 0.34
N GLN A 29 35.82 8.87 -0.56
CA GLN A 29 35.70 9.09 -1.99
C GLN A 29 34.29 8.80 -2.48
N VAL A 30 33.77 9.67 -3.33
CA VAL A 30 32.45 9.53 -3.95
C VAL A 30 32.58 8.74 -5.23
N SER A 31 31.87 7.61 -5.33
CA SER A 31 31.86 6.81 -6.55
C SER A 31 31.15 7.55 -7.69
N PRO A 32 31.46 7.28 -8.97
CA PRO A 32 30.79 7.93 -10.10
C PRO A 32 29.26 7.69 -10.09
N GLU A 33 28.79 6.53 -9.64
CA GLU A 33 27.36 6.25 -9.47
C GLU A 33 26.72 7.16 -8.42
N GLN A 34 27.40 7.36 -7.29
CA GLN A 34 26.95 8.27 -6.24
C GLN A 34 26.93 9.72 -6.73
N LYS A 35 27.95 10.15 -7.49
CA LYS A 35 27.98 11.47 -8.12
C LYS A 35 26.79 11.69 -9.04
N ALA A 36 26.52 10.75 -9.93
CA ALA A 36 25.37 10.82 -10.83
C ALA A 36 24.04 10.90 -10.07
N ALA A 37 23.90 10.14 -8.99
CA ALA A 37 22.73 10.20 -8.12
C ALA A 37 22.60 11.56 -7.41
N PHE A 38 23.71 12.16 -6.94
CA PHE A 38 23.68 13.51 -6.40
C PHE A 38 23.34 14.57 -7.45
N GLU A 39 23.87 14.45 -8.67
CA GLU A 39 23.52 15.33 -9.80
C GLU A 39 22.04 15.22 -10.19
N ALA A 40 21.47 14.03 -10.08
CA ALA A 40 20.03 13.79 -10.21
C ALA A 40 19.21 14.33 -9.01
N GLY A 41 19.87 14.82 -7.95
CA GLY A 41 19.22 15.32 -6.74
C GLY A 41 18.66 14.22 -5.83
N GLN A 42 19.11 12.97 -6.01
CA GLN A 42 18.69 11.83 -5.20
C GLN A 42 19.46 11.77 -3.87
N ALA A 43 18.85 11.09 -2.91
CA ALA A 43 19.49 10.79 -1.64
C ALA A 43 20.42 9.59 -1.78
N VAL A 44 21.69 9.76 -1.42
CA VAL A 44 22.72 8.73 -1.58
C VAL A 44 23.25 8.30 -0.21
N LYS A 45 23.29 6.99 0.03
CA LYS A 45 23.91 6.43 1.23
C LYS A 45 25.43 6.50 1.09
N MET A 46 26.07 7.15 2.06
CA MET A 46 27.51 7.19 2.22
C MET A 46 27.90 6.44 3.48
N GLU A 47 28.95 5.63 3.40
CA GLU A 47 29.43 4.79 4.49
C GLU A 47 30.82 5.25 4.93
N ASN A 48 31.18 4.95 6.18
CA ASN A 48 32.48 5.30 6.77
C ASN A 48 32.83 6.79 6.75
N LEU A 49 31.82 7.69 6.73
CA LEU A 49 32.04 9.13 6.80
C LEU A 49 32.76 9.47 8.11
N GLN A 50 33.92 10.09 7.99
CA GLN A 50 34.73 10.48 9.13
C GLN A 50 34.29 11.86 9.62
N PHE A 51 33.69 11.91 10.79
CA PHE A 51 33.27 13.15 11.42
C PHE A 51 34.45 13.78 12.18
N ARG A 52 34.29 15.06 12.55
CA ARG A 52 35.32 15.84 13.24
C ARG A 52 35.70 15.28 14.62
N ASP A 53 34.83 14.48 15.21
CA ASP A 53 35.04 13.75 16.46
C ASP A 53 35.84 12.43 16.28
N GLY A 54 36.26 12.12 15.05
CA GLY A 54 36.95 10.87 14.71
C GLY A 54 36.04 9.66 14.56
N THR A 55 34.74 9.80 14.81
CA THR A 55 33.79 8.69 14.63
C THR A 55 33.49 8.48 13.15
N LYS A 56 33.35 7.22 12.77
CA LYS A 56 32.92 6.82 11.44
C LYS A 56 31.46 6.41 11.50
N ARG A 57 30.61 7.04 10.69
CA ARG A 57 29.18 6.67 10.61
C ARG A 57 28.73 6.64 9.16
N SER A 58 27.68 5.88 8.90
CA SER A 58 26.96 5.94 7.64
C SER A 58 25.84 6.98 7.74
N ALA A 59 25.64 7.73 6.66
CA ALA A 59 24.56 8.69 6.56
C ALA A 59 24.08 8.80 5.12
N TYR A 60 22.83 9.21 4.94
CA TYR A 60 22.34 9.59 3.63
C TYR A 60 22.54 11.08 3.44
N LEU A 61 23.05 11.47 2.29
CA LEU A 61 23.21 12.87 1.92
C LEU A 61 22.34 13.16 0.70
N GLN A 62 21.88 14.40 0.60
CA GLN A 62 21.15 14.89 -0.57
C GLN A 62 21.58 16.33 -0.84
N VAL A 63 21.49 16.74 -2.11
CA VAL A 63 21.75 18.13 -2.49
C VAL A 63 20.62 19.02 -1.96
N SER A 64 20.99 20.00 -1.13
CA SER A 64 20.10 21.01 -0.57
C SER A 64 20.24 22.32 -1.34
N ALA A 65 19.12 22.82 -1.86
CA ALA A 65 19.05 24.16 -2.45
C ALA A 65 19.19 25.25 -1.39
N VAL A 66 18.78 24.98 -0.15
CA VAL A 66 18.85 25.89 1.00
C VAL A 66 20.32 26.08 1.42
N GLU A 67 21.02 24.98 1.70
CA GLU A 67 22.45 25.03 2.07
C GLU A 67 23.37 25.19 0.85
N ARG A 68 22.82 25.17 -0.37
CA ARG A 68 23.54 25.19 -1.65
C ARG A 68 24.66 24.14 -1.73
N GLY A 69 24.43 23.00 -1.09
CA GLY A 69 25.46 22.00 -0.82
C GLY A 69 24.87 20.64 -0.54
N LEU A 70 25.65 19.78 0.11
CA LEU A 70 25.18 18.48 0.58
C LEU A 70 24.68 18.60 2.01
N GLU A 71 23.45 18.16 2.24
CA GLU A 71 22.83 18.13 3.55
C GLU A 71 22.66 16.67 4.01
N PHE A 72 22.86 16.47 5.31
CA PHE A 72 22.62 15.18 5.95
C PHE A 72 21.12 14.98 6.16
N LEU A 73 20.58 13.91 5.59
CA LEU A 73 19.19 13.56 5.80
C LEU A 73 18.97 13.06 7.23
N PRO A 74 17.97 13.60 7.95
CA PRO A 74 17.62 13.12 9.26
C PRO A 74 17.12 11.68 9.18
N ARG A 75 17.31 10.90 10.25
CA ARG A 75 16.97 9.47 10.29
C ARG A 75 15.51 9.19 9.94
N ALA A 76 14.59 10.12 10.24
CA ALA A 76 13.18 10.04 9.84
C ALA A 76 13.00 10.08 8.31
N ALA A 77 13.67 11.00 7.61
CA ALA A 77 13.61 11.08 6.15
C ALA A 77 14.24 9.84 5.49
N VAL A 78 15.33 9.34 6.07
CA VAL A 78 16.00 8.11 5.63
C VAL A 78 15.10 6.88 5.75
N GLN A 79 14.29 6.78 6.81
CA GLN A 79 13.30 5.71 6.93
C GLN A 79 12.24 5.79 5.84
N PHE A 80 11.82 7.01 5.48
CA PHE A 80 10.87 7.24 4.38
C PHE A 80 11.44 6.83 3.02
N LEU A 81 12.73 7.09 2.77
CA LEU A 81 13.43 6.67 1.56
C LEU A 81 13.59 5.14 1.48
N GLN A 82 13.96 4.49 2.59
CA GLN A 82 14.13 3.03 2.64
C GLN A 82 12.82 2.25 2.59
N GLN A 83 11.72 2.82 3.10
CA GLN A 83 10.39 2.23 2.95
C GLN A 83 9.85 2.35 1.52
N GLY A 84 10.56 3.03 0.62
CA GLY A 84 10.08 3.37 -0.70
C GLY A 84 8.91 4.36 -0.61
N GLN A 85 8.70 5.14 -1.66
CA GLN A 85 7.46 5.89 -1.78
C GLN A 85 6.26 4.93 -1.73
N GLN A 86 5.60 4.83 -0.57
CA GLN A 86 4.15 4.91 -0.55
C GLN A 86 3.81 6.14 0.30
N PRO A 87 3.18 7.17 -0.28
CA PRO A 87 2.83 8.38 0.43
C PRO A 87 1.72 8.05 1.42
N ALA A 88 2.04 7.54 2.61
CA ALA A 88 1.09 7.16 3.66
C ALA A 88 -0.27 6.76 3.04
N GLU A 89 -0.26 5.74 2.17
CA GLU A 89 -1.48 5.01 1.93
C GLU A 89 -1.79 4.48 3.32
N GLN A 90 -2.73 5.12 4.00
CA GLN A 90 -3.20 4.67 5.30
C GLN A 90 -3.71 3.27 5.02
N GLN A 91 -2.87 2.27 5.29
CA GLN A 91 -3.23 0.89 5.10
C GLN A 91 -4.25 0.63 6.19
N VAL A 92 -5.50 0.54 5.80
CA VAL A 92 -6.57 0.22 6.74
C VAL A 92 -6.63 -1.29 6.77
N ALA A 93 -6.07 -1.84 7.85
CA ALA A 93 -6.15 -3.25 8.16
C ALA A 93 -7.41 -3.53 8.97
N GLY A 94 -8.16 -4.57 8.58
CA GLY A 94 -9.30 -5.06 9.35
C GLY A 94 -10.63 -4.35 9.07
N LEU A 95 -10.75 -3.58 7.98
CA LEU A 95 -12.02 -2.99 7.60
C LEU A 95 -12.96 -4.10 7.11
N LYS A 96 -14.12 -4.24 7.75
CA LYS A 96 -15.09 -5.29 7.39
C LYS A 96 -15.83 -4.90 6.11
N ASP A 97 -15.75 -5.79 5.12
CA ASP A 97 -16.54 -5.73 3.88
C ASP A 97 -18.05 -5.88 4.17
N GLY A 98 -18.94 -5.62 3.20
CA GLY A 98 -20.40 -5.67 3.37
C GLY A 98 -20.98 -6.99 3.89
N LYS A 99 -20.20 -8.08 3.87
CA LYS A 99 -20.53 -9.38 4.50
C LYS A 99 -19.77 -9.69 5.80
N GLY A 100 -19.09 -8.70 6.39
CA GLY A 100 -18.42 -8.80 7.69
C GLY A 100 -17.00 -9.38 7.67
N VAL A 101 -16.41 -9.61 6.49
CA VAL A 101 -15.06 -10.18 6.35
C VAL A 101 -14.02 -9.07 6.34
N ALA A 102 -12.96 -9.24 7.13
CA ALA A 102 -11.85 -8.30 7.17
C ALA A 102 -11.18 -8.15 5.80
N VAL A 103 -10.95 -6.90 5.41
CA VAL A 103 -10.29 -6.50 4.18
C VAL A 103 -9.13 -5.59 4.53
N ASN A 104 -8.01 -5.83 3.86
CA ASN A 104 -6.86 -4.95 3.89
C ASN A 104 -6.88 -4.15 2.59
N GLY A 105 -6.66 -2.85 2.69
CA GLY A 105 -6.71 -1.96 1.55
C GLY A 105 -6.05 -0.62 1.81
N HIS A 106 -5.97 0.17 0.74
CA HIS A 106 -5.41 1.51 0.75
C HIS A 106 -6.55 2.54 0.72
N VAL A 107 -6.45 3.58 1.56
CA VAL A 107 -7.40 4.70 1.54
C VAL A 107 -7.28 5.46 0.23
N GLN A 108 -8.41 5.76 -0.40
CA GLN A 108 -8.45 6.52 -1.64
C GLN A 108 -7.91 7.94 -1.45
N PRO A 109 -7.25 8.55 -2.46
CA PRO A 109 -6.65 9.88 -2.36
C PRO A 109 -7.64 10.97 -1.89
N GLY A 110 -8.92 10.87 -2.28
CA GLY A 110 -9.97 11.80 -1.85
C GLY A 110 -10.39 11.70 -0.38
N ALA A 111 -9.92 10.67 0.34
CA ALA A 111 -10.26 10.39 1.74
C ALA A 111 -9.05 10.42 2.69
N GLN A 112 -7.83 10.64 2.20
CA GLN A 112 -6.59 10.68 3.01
C GLN A 112 -6.58 11.76 4.11
N GLY A 113 -7.48 12.75 4.07
CA GLY A 113 -7.64 13.78 5.11
C GLY A 113 -8.62 13.41 6.24
N LYS A 114 -9.27 12.25 6.19
CA LYS A 114 -10.22 11.81 7.22
C LYS A 114 -9.49 11.09 8.35
N SER A 115 -9.89 11.34 9.60
CA SER A 115 -9.38 10.60 10.76
C SER A 115 -9.64 9.09 10.58
N PRO A 116 -8.75 8.20 11.05
CA PRO A 116 -8.85 6.75 10.86
C PRO A 116 -10.17 6.14 11.35
N ASP A 117 -10.82 6.77 12.34
CA ASP A 117 -12.13 6.39 12.87
C ASP A 117 -13.31 6.66 11.92
N LYS A 118 -13.15 7.58 10.95
CA LYS A 118 -14.18 8.00 9.99
C LYS A 118 -14.00 7.41 8.59
N VAL A 119 -13.02 6.52 8.40
CA VAL A 119 -12.79 5.87 7.11
C VAL A 119 -13.88 4.82 6.87
N GLN A 120 -14.68 5.00 5.82
CA GLN A 120 -15.72 4.03 5.45
C GLN A 120 -15.17 3.01 4.44
N PRO A 121 -15.78 1.81 4.32
CA PRO A 121 -15.40 0.81 3.33
C PRO A 121 -15.38 1.31 1.88
N LYS A 122 -16.23 2.29 1.55
CA LYS A 122 -16.27 2.95 0.24
C LYS A 122 -15.08 3.86 -0.05
N ASP A 123 -14.41 4.33 1.00
CA ASP A 123 -13.24 5.21 0.93
C ASP A 123 -11.94 4.41 0.82
N VAL A 124 -12.00 3.07 0.83
CA VAL A 124 -10.86 2.16 0.77
C VAL A 124 -10.88 1.38 -0.54
N THR A 125 -9.81 1.49 -1.30
CA THR A 125 -9.55 0.59 -2.41
C THR A 125 -8.95 -0.71 -1.85
N PRO A 126 -9.56 -1.89 -2.13
CA PRO A 126 -9.05 -3.17 -1.63
C PRO A 126 -7.63 -3.44 -2.15
N ALA A 127 -6.78 -4.05 -1.32
CA ALA A 127 -5.48 -4.54 -1.76
C ALA A 127 -5.66 -5.56 -2.89
N ALA A 128 -4.63 -5.73 -3.74
CA ALA A 128 -4.70 -6.61 -4.90
C ALA A 128 -5.21 -8.03 -4.55
N GLU A 129 -4.77 -8.57 -3.42
CA GLU A 129 -5.16 -9.88 -2.89
C GLU A 129 -6.62 -9.94 -2.40
N SER A 130 -7.22 -8.80 -2.04
CA SER A 130 -8.60 -8.72 -1.53
C SER A 130 -9.59 -8.19 -2.58
N ARG A 131 -9.12 -7.84 -3.78
CA ARG A 131 -9.94 -7.20 -4.83
C ARG A 131 -11.05 -8.12 -5.34
N THR A 132 -10.74 -9.39 -5.58
CA THR A 132 -11.72 -10.41 -6.02
C THR A 132 -12.73 -10.73 -4.92
N GLN A 133 -12.25 -10.80 -3.68
CA GLN A 133 -13.08 -11.07 -2.51
C GLN A 133 -14.12 -9.95 -2.29
N VAL A 134 -13.72 -8.67 -2.33
CA VAL A 134 -14.64 -7.53 -2.22
C VAL A 134 -15.60 -7.47 -3.40
N ALA A 135 -15.12 -7.75 -4.62
CA ALA A 135 -15.98 -7.75 -5.80
C ALA A 135 -17.10 -8.80 -5.72
N VAL A 136 -16.80 -9.99 -5.16
CA VAL A 136 -17.77 -11.08 -4.97
C VAL A 136 -18.66 -10.84 -3.75
N ASN A 137 -18.10 -10.33 -2.64
CA ASN A 137 -18.81 -10.18 -1.38
C ASN A 137 -19.67 -8.90 -1.31
N SER A 138 -19.16 -7.75 -1.77
CA SER A 138 -19.84 -6.44 -1.77
C SER A 138 -20.33 -5.99 -3.14
N GLY A 139 -19.59 -6.31 -4.21
CA GLY A 139 -19.84 -5.76 -5.54
C GLY A 139 -20.99 -6.40 -6.33
N GLY A 140 -21.65 -7.43 -5.80
CA GLY A 140 -22.72 -8.17 -6.49
C GLY A 140 -22.28 -8.88 -7.77
N LYS A 141 -20.99 -8.81 -8.14
CA LYS A 141 -20.41 -9.47 -9.31
C LYS A 141 -20.32 -10.97 -9.00
N THR A 142 -21.31 -11.70 -9.46
CA THR A 142 -21.37 -13.15 -9.27
C THR A 142 -20.41 -13.85 -10.24
N ASN A 143 -19.43 -14.56 -9.69
CA ASN A 143 -18.81 -15.67 -10.40
C ASN A 143 -19.76 -16.86 -10.28
N GLU A 144 -19.98 -17.63 -11.35
CA GLU A 144 -20.96 -18.73 -11.38
C GLU A 144 -20.74 -19.75 -10.23
N ALA A 145 -19.49 -19.89 -9.78
CA ALA A 145 -19.07 -20.72 -8.65
C ALA A 145 -19.50 -20.24 -7.24
N THR A 146 -19.79 -18.95 -7.05
CA THR A 146 -20.21 -18.35 -5.76
C THR A 146 -21.68 -17.94 -5.73
N LYS A 147 -22.40 -18.10 -6.85
CA LYS A 147 -23.79 -17.66 -7.07
C LYS A 147 -24.83 -18.27 -6.11
N GLN A 148 -24.48 -19.36 -5.40
CA GLN A 148 -25.39 -20.11 -4.53
C GLN A 148 -24.82 -20.34 -3.11
N GLY A 149 -23.66 -19.76 -2.79
CA GLY A 149 -22.99 -19.93 -1.50
C GLY A 149 -23.44 -18.89 -0.48
N LYS A 150 -23.97 -19.32 0.68
CA LYS A 150 -24.25 -18.41 1.81
C LYS A 150 -22.98 -17.88 2.49
N GLU A 151 -21.84 -18.53 2.28
CA GLU A 151 -20.60 -18.22 2.99
C GLU A 151 -19.71 -17.27 2.15
N PRO A 152 -19.28 -16.13 2.70
CA PRO A 152 -18.43 -15.17 1.99
C PRO A 152 -17.02 -15.70 1.75
N LEU A 153 -16.35 -15.19 0.72
CA LEU A 153 -14.93 -15.50 0.45
C LEU A 153 -14.04 -14.90 1.56
N LYS A 154 -13.05 -15.67 2.01
CA LYS A 154 -12.03 -15.19 2.96
C LYS A 154 -11.04 -14.28 2.24
N GLN A 155 -10.36 -13.43 3.00
CA GLN A 155 -9.32 -12.54 2.49
C GLN A 155 -8.27 -13.33 1.69
N GLY A 156 -7.88 -12.82 0.51
CA GLY A 156 -6.89 -13.49 -0.36
C GLY A 156 -7.46 -14.59 -1.26
N GLN A 157 -8.78 -14.82 -1.28
CA GLN A 157 -9.39 -15.88 -2.10
C GLN A 157 -10.02 -15.34 -3.39
N ASP A 158 -9.59 -15.92 -4.52
CA ASP A 158 -10.23 -15.72 -5.83
C ASP A 158 -11.33 -16.74 -6.17
N LYS A 159 -11.32 -17.89 -5.49
CA LYS A 159 -12.29 -19.00 -5.69
C LYS A 159 -12.72 -19.58 -4.33
N PRO A 160 -13.95 -20.12 -4.21
CA PRO A 160 -14.39 -20.78 -2.98
C PRO A 160 -13.53 -22.00 -2.68
N THR A 161 -13.19 -22.17 -1.40
CA THR A 161 -12.38 -23.32 -0.94
C THR A 161 -13.12 -24.64 -1.18
N ALA A 162 -12.40 -25.75 -1.40
CA ALA A 162 -13.01 -27.09 -1.51
C ALA A 162 -13.96 -27.40 -0.33
N LYS A 163 -13.59 -26.99 0.89
CA LYS A 163 -14.42 -27.15 2.10
C LYS A 163 -15.70 -26.31 2.11
N GLN A 164 -15.71 -25.18 1.40
CA GLN A 164 -16.91 -24.35 1.19
C GLN A 164 -17.77 -24.90 0.07
N LYS A 165 -17.13 -25.41 -1.00
CA LYS A 165 -17.79 -26.07 -2.13
C LYS A 165 -18.53 -27.33 -1.69
N GLU A 166 -17.89 -28.18 -0.89
CA GLU A 166 -18.51 -29.40 -0.33
C GLU A 166 -19.71 -29.08 0.57
N LYS A 167 -19.61 -28.03 1.38
CA LYS A 167 -20.71 -27.58 2.26
C LYS A 167 -21.88 -26.96 1.49
N GLN A 168 -21.59 -26.31 0.37
CA GLN A 168 -22.58 -25.76 -0.57
C GLN A 168 -23.29 -26.88 -1.34
N GLU A 169 -22.56 -27.90 -1.79
CA GLU A 169 -23.13 -29.09 -2.42
C GLU A 169 -24.03 -29.87 -1.44
N LYS A 170 -23.61 -30.00 -0.18
CA LYS A 170 -24.40 -30.64 0.88
C LYS A 170 -25.66 -29.84 1.28
N ALA A 171 -25.63 -28.52 1.16
CA ALA A 171 -26.79 -27.65 1.39
C ALA A 171 -27.77 -27.64 0.21
N GLN A 172 -27.27 -27.79 -1.02
CA GLN A 172 -28.10 -27.96 -2.22
C GLN A 172 -28.79 -29.33 -2.26
N ASP A 173 -28.10 -30.43 -1.90
CA ASP A 173 -28.72 -31.77 -1.82
C ASP A 173 -29.86 -31.83 -0.78
N LYS A 174 -29.73 -31.08 0.33
CA LYS A 174 -30.79 -30.95 1.34
C LYS A 174 -32.00 -30.11 0.87
N SER A 175 -31.79 -29.11 0.01
CA SER A 175 -32.90 -28.29 -0.51
C SER A 175 -33.63 -28.97 -1.66
N LEU A 176 -32.93 -29.75 -2.50
CA LEU A 176 -33.52 -30.51 -3.60
C LEU A 176 -34.35 -31.72 -3.13
N LYS A 177 -34.14 -32.22 -1.90
CA LYS A 177 -34.97 -33.28 -1.30
C LYS A 177 -36.24 -32.79 -0.61
N ALA A 178 -36.41 -31.48 -0.42
CA ALA A 178 -37.60 -30.91 0.22
C ALA A 178 -38.72 -30.54 -0.79
N ASP A 179 -38.41 -30.44 -2.08
CA ASP A 179 -39.34 -29.99 -3.13
C ASP A 179 -39.70 -31.12 -4.12
N LYS A 180 -40.15 -32.27 -3.62
CA LYS A 180 -40.94 -33.19 -4.46
C LYS A 180 -42.37 -32.65 -4.51
N PRO A 181 -42.93 -32.32 -5.68
CA PRO A 181 -44.29 -31.81 -5.78
C PRO A 181 -45.28 -32.89 -5.34
N LYS A 182 -46.21 -32.53 -4.44
CA LYS A 182 -47.39 -33.36 -4.15
C LYS A 182 -48.19 -33.50 -5.46
N LYS A 183 -48.08 -34.68 -6.07
CA LYS A 183 -48.83 -35.12 -7.25
C LYS A 183 -50.33 -34.93 -6.98
N SER A 184 -50.97 -34.01 -7.70
CA SER A 184 -52.41 -33.81 -7.68
C SER A 184 -53.10 -35.09 -8.16
N ARG A 185 -54.03 -35.62 -7.35
CA ARG A 185 -54.93 -36.71 -7.76
C ARG A 185 -56.30 -36.07 -7.98
N GLY A 186 -56.74 -36.05 -9.23
CA GLY A 186 -57.96 -35.37 -9.66
C GLY A 186 -59.23 -35.93 -8.98
N MET A 187 -60.16 -35.03 -8.69
CA MET A 187 -61.53 -35.36 -8.28
C MET A 187 -62.41 -35.32 -9.52
N LYS A 188 -63.09 -36.44 -9.81
CA LYS A 188 -64.11 -36.56 -10.87
C LYS A 188 -65.38 -35.81 -10.45
N MET A 189 -66.12 -35.32 -11.47
CA MET A 189 -67.49 -34.81 -11.37
C MET A 189 -68.42 -35.77 -10.64
#